data_AF-A0A554LEM1-F1
#
_entry.id   AF-A0A554LEM1-F1
#
_cell.length_a   1.000
_cell.length_b   1.000
_cell.length_c   1.000
_cell.angle_alpha   90.00
_cell.angle_beta   90.00
_cell.angle_gamma   90.00
#
_symmetry.space_group_name_H-M   'P 1'
#
loop_
_entity.id
_entity.type
_entity.pdbx_description
1 polymer ?
#
loop_
_entity_poly.entity_id
_entity_poly.type
_entity_poly.pdbx_seq_one_letter_code
_entity_poly.pdbx_strand_id
1 'polypeptide(L)'
;MPKFEGAPDMNSAELNPNEVGIDVGVGVGVGKKLEGELTPEELEKLKAEEGQEQKIEEPELSPEEQLKKLGGETEARQQEITRLNESVEGTKAKINEAREKLGLLPTEEDPPSVSSEKDKLEKLRAEQEGLEKQKEELINQQEKERLIREEKEKILQEKLDEVFKEFEGLNPRDFESIFKSGKTPEGRNVESKSMGSLEPEVAQSLAKAFKEGIKLLPKILEALPELLKKFDEDLTKEATERVDKKLEEEKQKLEEEQKKEEKPEEPKPEEKPGVPEGEIPPGEIKPGPNPIEGGNIETPNA
;
A
#
# COMPACT_ATOMS: atom_id res chain seq x y z
N MET A 1 34.79 -39.79 37.60
CA MET A 1 34.15 -40.22 38.87
C MET A 1 34.76 -39.40 39.99
N PRO A 2 33.98 -38.82 40.91
CA PRO A 2 33.19 -39.57 41.91
C PRO A 2 31.80 -40.08 41.47
N LYS A 3 31.01 -40.54 42.44
CA LYS A 3 29.61 -41.01 42.40
C LYS A 3 28.89 -40.51 43.68
N PHE A 4 27.57 -40.69 43.76
CA PHE A 4 26.70 -40.42 44.94
C PHE A 4 26.58 -38.90 45.29
N GLU A 5 25.51 -38.36 45.89
CA GLU A 5 24.07 -38.74 46.02
C GLU A 5 23.33 -37.47 46.52
N GLY A 6 22.03 -37.23 46.31
CA GLY A 6 20.96 -37.99 45.64
C GLY A 6 19.70 -37.13 45.45
N ALA A 7 18.50 -37.72 45.54
CA ALA A 7 17.23 -37.01 45.52
C ALA A 7 16.24 -37.57 46.57
N PRO A 8 15.33 -36.75 47.11
CA PRO A 8 14.05 -37.20 47.62
C PRO A 8 12.90 -36.69 46.74
N ASP A 9 12.21 -37.62 46.08
CA ASP A 9 10.86 -37.42 45.57
C ASP A 9 9.86 -37.81 46.67
N MET A 10 8.81 -37.00 46.89
CA MET A 10 7.64 -37.37 47.69
C MET A 10 6.38 -36.65 47.20
N ASN A 11 5.53 -37.41 46.50
CA ASN A 11 4.14 -37.69 46.90
C ASN A 11 3.29 -36.47 47.35
N SER A 12 2.45 -35.91 46.48
CA SER A 12 1.12 -36.43 46.07
C SER A 12 -0.03 -35.98 46.97
N ALA A 13 -1.05 -35.37 46.37
CA ALA A 13 -2.39 -35.23 46.95
C ALA A 13 -3.42 -35.62 45.88
N GLU A 14 -4.32 -36.54 46.22
CA GLU A 14 -5.25 -37.17 45.28
C GLU A 14 -6.58 -36.40 45.15
N LEU A 15 -7.36 -36.77 44.12
CA LEU A 15 -8.75 -36.36 43.93
C LEU A 15 -9.67 -36.98 45.00
N ASN A 16 -10.64 -36.21 45.52
CA ASN A 16 -12.08 -36.52 45.38
C ASN A 16 -13.02 -35.48 46.05
N PRO A 17 -14.35 -35.51 45.80
CA PRO A 17 -15.25 -34.37 46.04
C PRO A 17 -16.33 -34.59 47.13
N ASN A 18 -17.33 -33.69 47.14
CA ASN A 18 -18.59 -33.66 47.91
C ASN A 18 -18.52 -33.15 49.36
N GLU A 19 -18.96 -31.91 49.59
CA GLU A 19 -20.17 -31.51 50.36
C GLU A 19 -20.31 -29.97 50.26
N VAL A 20 -21.41 -29.40 49.73
CA VAL A 20 -22.74 -29.12 50.34
C VAL A 20 -22.76 -27.87 51.25
N GLY A 21 -23.72 -26.97 51.00
CA GLY A 21 -23.87 -25.64 51.62
C GLY A 21 -23.64 -24.54 50.58
N ILE A 22 -24.64 -23.91 49.95
CA ILE A 22 -26.01 -23.58 50.37
C ILE A 22 -26.02 -22.77 51.67
N ASP A 23 -25.92 -21.44 51.52
CA ASP A 23 -26.87 -20.55 52.17
C ASP A 23 -27.31 -19.47 51.16
N VAL A 24 -28.59 -19.12 51.16
CA VAL A 24 -29.24 -18.23 50.20
C VAL A 24 -30.15 -17.28 50.98
N GLY A 25 -29.64 -16.09 51.25
CA GLY A 25 -30.33 -15.04 52.03
C GLY A 25 -31.51 -14.39 51.32
N VAL A 26 -32.59 -15.14 51.09
CA VAL A 26 -33.86 -14.61 50.53
C VAL A 26 -34.59 -13.76 51.58
N GLY A 27 -34.65 -12.45 51.34
CA GLY A 27 -35.66 -11.58 51.93
C GLY A 27 -37.03 -11.88 51.31
N VAL A 28 -38.02 -12.21 52.15
CA VAL A 28 -39.36 -12.64 51.71
C VAL A 28 -40.17 -11.46 51.13
N GLY A 29 -40.75 -11.63 49.93
CA GLY A 29 -41.32 -10.52 49.15
C GLY A 29 -42.68 -10.71 48.42
N VAL A 30 -43.37 -11.84 48.60
CA VAL A 30 -44.78 -12.11 48.14
C VAL A 30 -45.06 -12.11 46.62
N GLY A 31 -45.58 -13.24 46.09
CA GLY A 31 -46.59 -13.18 45.01
C GLY A 31 -46.65 -14.28 43.94
N LYS A 32 -47.60 -15.22 44.09
CA LYS A 32 -48.24 -16.09 43.06
C LYS A 32 -47.40 -17.19 42.37
N LYS A 33 -48.06 -18.34 42.20
CA LYS A 33 -47.71 -19.43 41.25
C LYS A 33 -48.28 -19.15 39.86
N LEU A 34 -47.65 -19.74 38.84
CA LEU A 34 -48.20 -20.60 37.75
C LEU A 34 -46.97 -20.96 36.88
N GLU A 35 -46.51 -22.21 36.83
CA GLU A 35 -47.01 -23.25 35.91
C GLU A 35 -47.03 -22.77 34.44
N GLY A 36 -45.95 -23.10 33.73
CA GLY A 36 -45.81 -23.02 32.28
C GLY A 36 -44.79 -24.06 31.83
N GLU A 37 -45.13 -24.85 30.82
CA GLU A 37 -44.20 -25.78 30.17
C GLU A 37 -43.29 -24.99 29.22
N LEU A 38 -41.96 -25.16 29.34
CA LEU A 38 -41.01 -24.56 28.39
C LEU A 38 -41.26 -25.15 27.00
N THR A 39 -41.53 -24.30 26.02
CA THR A 39 -41.82 -24.76 24.66
C THR A 39 -40.53 -25.12 23.91
N PRO A 40 -40.58 -25.97 22.86
CA PRO A 40 -39.40 -26.28 22.06
C PRO A 40 -38.69 -25.05 21.47
N GLU A 41 -39.42 -23.97 21.19
CA GLU A 41 -38.87 -22.70 20.67
C GLU A 41 -37.93 -21.99 21.68
N GLU A 42 -38.18 -22.12 22.99
CA GLU A 42 -37.30 -21.55 24.02
C GLU A 42 -35.99 -22.36 24.15
N LEU A 43 -36.07 -23.67 23.90
CA LEU A 43 -34.92 -24.57 23.84
C LEU A 43 -34.09 -24.40 22.54
N GLU A 44 -34.72 -23.96 21.45
CA GLU A 44 -34.03 -23.62 20.21
C GLU A 44 -33.31 -22.27 20.31
N LYS A 45 -33.88 -21.27 21.00
CA LYS A 45 -33.20 -19.99 21.27
C LYS A 45 -31.91 -20.15 22.07
N LEU A 46 -31.90 -21.00 23.10
CA LEU A 46 -30.68 -21.28 23.87
C LEU A 46 -29.57 -21.91 23.02
N LYS A 47 -29.90 -22.63 21.94
CA LYS A 47 -28.92 -23.16 20.98
C LYS A 47 -28.47 -22.15 19.91
N ALA A 48 -29.18 -21.04 19.75
CA ALA A 48 -28.75 -19.94 18.88
C ALA A 48 -27.73 -19.02 19.58
N GLU A 49 -27.72 -19.00 20.91
CA GLU A 49 -26.83 -18.13 21.72
C GLU A 49 -25.51 -18.83 22.11
N GLU A 50 -25.49 -20.18 22.17
CA GLU A 50 -24.27 -21.01 22.29
C GLU A 50 -23.44 -21.06 20.97
N GLY A 51 -23.74 -20.18 20.01
CA GLY A 51 -23.05 -20.02 18.72
C GLY A 51 -22.04 -18.87 18.67
N GLN A 52 -21.93 -18.04 19.72
CA GLN A 52 -20.80 -17.12 19.86
C GLN A 52 -19.57 -17.88 20.38
N GLU A 53 -18.84 -18.50 19.45
CA GLU A 53 -17.41 -18.70 19.67
C GLU A 53 -16.81 -17.37 20.16
N GLN A 54 -15.98 -17.45 21.20
CA GLN A 54 -15.09 -16.35 21.53
C GLN A 54 -14.08 -16.23 20.40
N LYS A 55 -14.45 -15.47 19.34
CA LYS A 55 -13.49 -14.88 18.42
C LYS A 55 -12.58 -14.02 19.30
N ILE A 56 -11.44 -14.58 19.67
CA ILE A 56 -10.39 -13.85 20.35
C ILE A 56 -10.00 -12.75 19.39
N GLU A 57 -10.41 -11.53 19.72
CA GLU A 57 -9.87 -10.33 19.10
C GLU A 57 -8.41 -10.25 19.56
N GLU A 58 -7.53 -10.94 18.83
CA GLU A 58 -6.14 -10.50 18.75
C GLU A 58 -6.23 -9.00 18.41
N PRO A 59 -5.62 -8.12 19.23
CA PRO A 59 -5.76 -6.68 19.02
C PRO A 59 -5.27 -6.36 17.60
N GLU A 60 -6.11 -5.69 16.81
CA GLU A 60 -5.83 -5.42 15.40
C GLU A 60 -4.47 -4.73 15.27
N LEU A 61 -3.48 -5.50 14.83
CA LEU A 61 -2.09 -5.08 14.80
C LEU A 61 -1.96 -3.90 13.85
N SER A 62 -1.17 -2.90 14.22
CA SER A 62 -0.94 -1.78 13.31
C SER A 62 -0.34 -2.30 11.99
N PRO A 63 -0.61 -1.65 10.84
CA PRO A 63 -0.05 -2.08 9.56
C PRO A 63 1.49 -2.22 9.57
N GLU A 64 2.19 -1.43 10.40
CA GLU A 64 3.64 -1.55 10.63
C GLU A 64 4.02 -2.86 11.35
N GLU A 65 3.25 -3.27 12.36
CA GLU A 65 3.43 -4.55 13.06
C GLU A 65 3.05 -5.75 12.19
N GLN A 66 2.03 -5.62 11.34
CA GLN A 66 1.66 -6.64 10.34
C GLN A 66 2.79 -6.83 9.32
N LEU A 67 3.31 -5.73 8.73
CA LEU A 67 4.48 -5.78 7.84
C LEU A 67 5.73 -6.38 8.53
N LYS A 68 5.90 -6.11 9.83
CA LYS A 68 6.99 -6.68 10.63
C LYS A 68 6.82 -8.19 10.88
N LYS A 69 5.60 -8.67 11.14
CA LYS A 69 5.30 -10.12 11.20
C LYS A 69 5.58 -10.79 9.85
N LEU A 70 5.00 -10.28 8.76
CA LEU A 70 5.23 -10.78 7.39
C LEU A 70 6.73 -10.76 7.01
N GLY A 71 7.47 -9.75 7.44
CA GLY A 71 8.93 -9.68 7.28
C GLY A 71 9.67 -10.81 7.99
N GLY A 72 9.32 -11.10 9.25
CA GLY A 72 9.91 -12.22 9.99
C GLY A 72 9.51 -13.59 9.44
N GLU A 73 8.28 -13.75 8.96
CA GLU A 73 7.78 -14.99 8.36
C GLU A 73 8.42 -15.26 6.98
N THR A 74 8.57 -14.24 6.13
CA THR A 74 9.29 -14.35 4.86
C THR A 74 10.77 -14.65 5.07
N GLU A 75 11.45 -14.03 6.05
CA GLU A 75 12.84 -14.36 6.38
C GLU A 75 12.98 -15.81 6.88
N ALA A 76 12.11 -16.25 7.80
CA ALA A 76 12.12 -17.62 8.32
C ALA A 76 11.84 -18.67 7.23
N ARG A 77 10.91 -18.40 6.29
CA ARG A 77 10.65 -19.24 5.12
C ARG A 77 11.85 -19.28 4.17
N GLN A 78 12.48 -18.14 3.91
CA GLN A 78 13.67 -18.08 3.06
C GLN A 78 14.84 -18.87 3.66
N GLN A 79 15.03 -18.81 4.99
CA GLN A 79 16.02 -19.64 5.70
C GLN A 79 15.70 -21.15 5.61
N GLU A 80 14.42 -21.53 5.74
CA GLU A 80 13.98 -22.93 5.59
C GLU A 80 14.20 -23.47 4.17
N ILE A 81 13.93 -22.65 3.15
CA ILE A 81 14.16 -22.97 1.73
C ILE A 81 15.67 -23.16 1.46
N THR A 82 16.52 -22.25 1.93
CA THR A 82 17.98 -22.37 1.77
C THR A 82 18.50 -23.67 2.39
N ARG A 83 18.11 -23.96 3.64
CA ARG A 83 18.48 -25.19 4.34
C ARG A 83 18.00 -26.47 3.64
N LEU A 84 16.83 -26.44 3.01
CA LEU A 84 16.34 -27.58 2.23
C LEU A 84 17.09 -27.76 0.91
N ASN A 85 17.39 -26.68 0.18
CA ASN A 85 18.23 -26.75 -1.03
C ASN A 85 19.61 -27.38 -0.68
N GLU A 86 20.27 -26.90 0.37
CA GLU A 86 21.55 -27.46 0.87
C GLU A 86 21.46 -28.95 1.21
N SER A 87 20.34 -29.39 1.81
CA SER A 87 20.10 -30.80 2.15
C SER A 87 19.92 -31.68 0.90
N VAL A 88 19.19 -31.17 -0.10
CA VAL A 88 18.97 -31.84 -1.40
C VAL A 88 20.30 -31.97 -2.16
N GLU A 89 21.02 -30.87 -2.34
CA GLU A 89 22.31 -30.83 -3.04
C GLU A 89 23.37 -31.67 -2.31
N GLY A 90 23.48 -31.54 -0.99
CA GLY A 90 24.39 -32.33 -0.16
C GLY A 90 24.09 -33.84 -0.17
N THR A 91 22.83 -34.24 -0.44
CA THR A 91 22.45 -35.65 -0.60
C THR A 91 22.78 -36.15 -2.02
N LYS A 92 22.50 -35.34 -3.05
CA LYS A 92 22.87 -35.62 -4.44
C LYS A 92 24.39 -35.77 -4.61
N ALA A 93 25.17 -34.89 -3.98
CA ALA A 93 26.63 -34.95 -3.94
C ALA A 93 27.16 -36.26 -3.34
N LYS A 94 26.68 -36.66 -2.14
CA LYS A 94 27.07 -37.91 -1.48
C LYS A 94 26.73 -39.15 -2.31
N ILE A 95 25.60 -39.14 -3.02
CA ILE A 95 25.19 -40.24 -3.89
C ILE A 95 26.08 -40.31 -5.14
N ASN A 96 26.47 -39.17 -5.71
CA ASN A 96 27.44 -39.14 -6.82
C ASN A 96 28.86 -39.55 -6.38
N GLU A 97 29.31 -39.15 -5.19
CA GLU A 97 30.57 -39.61 -4.58
C GLU A 97 30.56 -41.14 -4.35
N ALA A 98 29.42 -41.70 -3.93
CA ALA A 98 29.25 -43.14 -3.78
C ALA A 98 29.22 -43.88 -5.14
N ARG A 99 28.66 -43.28 -6.18
CA ARG A 99 28.69 -43.81 -7.56
C ARG A 99 30.11 -43.84 -8.12
N GLU A 100 30.87 -42.75 -7.95
CA GLU A 100 32.26 -42.66 -8.38
C GLU A 100 33.14 -43.75 -7.72
N LYS A 101 32.97 -43.97 -6.41
CA LYS A 101 33.65 -45.05 -5.66
C LYS A 101 33.29 -46.47 -6.13
N LEU A 102 32.18 -46.63 -6.86
CA LEU A 102 31.76 -47.89 -7.51
C LEU A 102 32.14 -47.96 -8.99
N GLY A 103 32.88 -46.97 -9.52
CA GLY A 103 33.24 -46.87 -10.94
C GLY A 103 32.07 -46.48 -11.84
N LEU A 104 30.97 -45.97 -11.27
CA LEU A 104 29.80 -45.49 -12.00
C LEU A 104 29.91 -43.99 -12.25
N LEU A 105 29.48 -43.53 -13.42
CA LEU A 105 29.40 -42.10 -13.72
C LEU A 105 28.42 -41.40 -12.74
N PRO A 106 28.68 -40.13 -12.35
CA PRO A 106 27.70 -39.27 -11.69
C PRO A 106 26.37 -39.21 -12.46
N THR A 107 25.28 -38.87 -11.77
CA THR A 107 23.99 -38.57 -12.40
C THR A 107 23.55 -37.14 -12.08
N GLU A 108 22.91 -36.49 -13.06
CA GLU A 108 22.20 -35.23 -12.88
C GLU A 108 20.72 -35.44 -12.53
N GLU A 109 20.19 -36.66 -12.68
CA GLU A 109 18.87 -37.01 -12.14
C GLU A 109 18.88 -36.91 -10.62
N ASP A 110 17.77 -36.45 -10.04
CA ASP A 110 17.64 -36.36 -8.59
C ASP A 110 17.36 -37.74 -7.99
N PRO A 111 18.03 -38.12 -6.89
CA PRO A 111 17.82 -39.42 -6.28
C PRO A 111 16.40 -39.51 -5.68
N PRO A 112 15.74 -40.69 -5.69
CA PRO A 112 14.38 -40.84 -5.13
C PRO A 112 14.31 -40.62 -3.61
N SER A 113 15.45 -40.40 -2.95
CA SER A 113 15.55 -40.03 -1.54
C SER A 113 15.40 -38.53 -1.25
N VAL A 114 15.26 -37.66 -2.26
CA VAL A 114 15.05 -36.20 -2.08
C VAL A 114 13.72 -35.69 -2.65
N SER A 115 12.80 -36.58 -3.03
CA SER A 115 11.47 -36.19 -3.54
C SER A 115 10.67 -35.43 -2.49
N SER A 116 10.59 -35.93 -1.26
CA SER A 116 9.90 -35.28 -0.14
C SER A 116 10.40 -33.86 0.13
N GLU A 117 11.71 -33.63 0.04
CA GLU A 117 12.32 -32.33 0.22
C GLU A 117 12.05 -31.39 -0.96
N LYS A 118 11.93 -31.93 -2.18
CA LYS A 118 11.53 -31.16 -3.37
C LYS A 118 10.06 -30.75 -3.33
N ASP A 119 9.15 -31.68 -3.00
CA ASP A 119 7.72 -31.39 -2.81
C ASP A 119 7.52 -30.31 -1.72
N LYS A 120 8.32 -30.40 -0.64
CA LYS A 120 8.33 -29.38 0.42
C LYS A 120 8.92 -28.05 -0.05
N LEU A 121 9.99 -28.05 -0.83
CA LEU A 121 10.60 -26.84 -1.40
C LEU A 121 9.62 -26.09 -2.33
N GLU A 122 8.90 -26.80 -3.18
CA GLU A 122 7.87 -26.21 -4.06
C GLU A 122 6.76 -25.57 -3.22
N LYS A 123 6.24 -26.29 -2.21
CA LYS A 123 5.23 -25.75 -1.29
C LYS A 123 5.71 -24.52 -0.53
N LEU A 124 6.95 -24.51 -0.04
CA LEU A 124 7.52 -23.36 0.68
C LEU A 124 7.71 -22.14 -0.24
N ARG A 125 8.09 -22.34 -1.51
CA ARG A 125 8.20 -21.24 -2.49
C ARG A 125 6.84 -20.64 -2.83
N ALA A 126 5.81 -21.47 -3.00
CA ALA A 126 4.44 -21.01 -3.21
C ALA A 126 3.87 -20.26 -1.97
N GLU A 127 4.21 -20.71 -0.76
CA GLU A 127 3.89 -19.97 0.47
C GLU A 127 4.64 -18.63 0.57
N GLN A 128 5.93 -18.60 0.19
CA GLN A 128 6.71 -17.35 0.16
C GLN A 128 6.13 -16.35 -0.84
N GLU A 129 5.80 -16.77 -2.07
CA GLU A 129 5.15 -15.91 -3.07
C GLU A 129 3.80 -15.36 -2.58
N GLY A 130 3.04 -16.15 -1.81
CA GLY A 130 1.81 -15.71 -1.14
C GLY A 130 2.05 -14.62 -0.08
N LEU A 131 3.04 -14.80 0.79
CA LEU A 131 3.43 -13.83 1.81
C LEU A 131 4.00 -12.54 1.20
N GLU A 132 4.78 -12.65 0.12
CA GLU A 132 5.33 -11.50 -0.60
C GLU A 132 4.22 -10.65 -1.23
N LYS A 133 3.20 -11.28 -1.85
CA LYS A 133 2.02 -10.57 -2.36
C LYS A 133 1.18 -9.91 -1.26
N GLN A 134 1.01 -10.57 -0.11
CA GLN A 134 0.32 -9.97 1.05
C GLN A 134 1.06 -8.74 1.59
N LYS A 135 2.41 -8.80 1.62
CA LYS A 135 3.27 -7.69 2.02
C LYS A 135 3.23 -6.54 1.01
N GLU A 136 3.23 -6.84 -0.29
CA GLU A 136 3.09 -5.84 -1.37
C GLU A 136 1.74 -5.12 -1.29
N GLU A 137 0.64 -5.86 -1.18
CA GLU A 137 -0.72 -5.31 -1.03
C GLU A 137 -0.82 -4.39 0.21
N LEU A 138 -0.25 -4.80 1.35
CA LEU A 138 -0.26 -3.99 2.57
C LEU A 138 0.60 -2.71 2.45
N ILE A 139 1.71 -2.76 1.71
CA ILE A 139 2.50 -1.56 1.36
C ILE A 139 1.70 -0.63 0.44
N ASN A 140 1.04 -1.18 -0.59
CA ASN A 140 0.21 -0.41 -1.52
C ASN A 140 -0.97 0.28 -0.80
N GLN A 141 -1.58 -0.40 0.18
CA GLN A 141 -2.61 0.20 1.04
C GLN A 141 -2.06 1.33 1.93
N GLN A 142 -0.90 1.15 2.58
CA GLN A 142 -0.24 2.22 3.34
C GLN A 142 0.13 3.43 2.45
N GLU A 143 0.62 3.20 1.23
CA GLU A 143 0.96 4.28 0.30
C GLU A 143 -0.30 5.00 -0.21
N LYS A 144 -1.38 4.27 -0.55
CA LYS A 144 -2.66 4.89 -0.89
C LYS A 144 -3.21 5.73 0.26
N GLU A 145 -3.14 5.25 1.51
CA GLU A 145 -3.50 6.06 2.67
C GLU A 145 -2.62 7.31 2.81
N ARG A 146 -1.31 7.21 2.61
CA ARG A 146 -0.38 8.35 2.67
C ARG A 146 -0.75 9.41 1.63
N LEU A 147 -0.97 9.00 0.38
CA LEU A 147 -1.41 9.87 -0.72
C LEU A 147 -2.77 10.52 -0.45
N ILE A 148 -3.71 9.80 0.19
CA ILE A 148 -5.00 10.37 0.60
C ILE A 148 -4.80 11.44 1.69
N ARG A 149 -3.93 11.22 2.69
CA ARG A 149 -3.63 12.23 3.73
C ARG A 149 -2.97 13.48 3.12
N GLU A 150 -1.99 13.29 2.24
CA GLU A 150 -1.32 14.38 1.51
C GLU A 150 -2.30 15.19 0.64
N GLU A 151 -3.21 14.52 -0.11
CA GLU A 151 -4.22 15.22 -0.92
C GLU A 151 -5.32 15.86 -0.06
N LYS A 152 -5.69 15.31 1.13
CA LYS A 152 -6.62 15.95 2.09
C LYS A 152 -6.10 17.32 2.53
N GLU A 153 -4.82 17.40 2.91
CA GLU A 153 -4.19 18.68 3.28
C GLU A 153 -4.15 19.65 2.09
N LYS A 154 -3.79 19.15 0.89
CA LYS A 154 -3.77 19.97 -0.33
C LYS A 154 -5.16 20.52 -0.71
N ILE A 155 -6.21 19.70 -0.66
CA ILE A 155 -7.59 20.14 -0.90
C ILE A 155 -8.00 21.19 0.14
N LEU A 156 -7.65 21.00 1.41
CA LEU A 156 -7.99 21.98 2.45
C LEU A 156 -7.26 23.31 2.23
N GLN A 157 -5.99 23.30 1.80
CA GLN A 157 -5.27 24.52 1.38
C GLN A 157 -5.95 25.18 0.16
N GLU A 158 -6.29 24.42 -0.89
CA GLU A 158 -7.01 24.93 -2.07
C GLU A 158 -8.35 25.61 -1.68
N LYS A 159 -9.11 24.98 -0.78
CA LYS A 159 -10.40 25.51 -0.28
C LYS A 159 -10.21 26.78 0.57
N LEU A 160 -9.18 26.83 1.42
CA LEU A 160 -8.83 27.99 2.24
C LEU A 160 -8.35 29.19 1.40
N ASP A 161 -7.58 28.94 0.34
CA ASP A 161 -7.17 30.00 -0.59
C ASP A 161 -8.37 30.62 -1.33
N GLU A 162 -9.41 29.84 -1.64
CA GLU A 162 -10.67 30.40 -2.14
C GLU A 162 -11.42 31.20 -1.06
N VAL A 163 -11.52 30.72 0.20
CA VAL A 163 -12.12 31.50 1.31
C VAL A 163 -11.41 32.84 1.52
N PHE A 164 -10.08 32.85 1.47
CA PHE A 164 -9.29 34.09 1.60
C PHE A 164 -9.47 35.01 0.39
N LYS A 165 -9.63 34.47 -0.81
CA LYS A 165 -9.98 35.25 -2.02
C LYS A 165 -11.41 35.80 -1.96
N GLU A 166 -12.34 35.10 -1.31
CA GLU A 166 -13.67 35.62 -0.99
C GLU A 166 -13.59 36.77 0.02
N PHE A 167 -12.76 36.66 1.07
CA PHE A 167 -12.50 37.77 2.00
C PHE A 167 -11.82 38.98 1.36
N GLU A 168 -10.88 38.79 0.41
CA GLU A 168 -10.28 39.87 -0.39
C GLU A 168 -11.32 40.62 -1.25
N GLY A 169 -12.45 39.99 -1.58
CA GLY A 169 -13.56 40.57 -2.31
C GLY A 169 -14.66 41.24 -1.45
N LEU A 170 -14.60 41.16 -0.12
CA LEU A 170 -15.62 41.74 0.76
C LEU A 170 -15.45 43.25 0.98
N ASN A 171 -16.56 43.94 1.23
CA ASN A 171 -16.48 45.32 1.71
C ASN A 171 -15.91 45.36 3.15
N PRO A 172 -15.18 46.42 3.55
CA PRO A 172 -14.58 46.51 4.88
C PRO A 172 -15.57 46.36 6.05
N ARG A 173 -16.84 46.76 5.85
CA ARG A 173 -17.91 46.58 6.85
C ARG A 173 -18.26 45.10 7.06
N ASP A 174 -18.31 44.34 5.99
CA ASP A 174 -18.80 42.97 5.96
C ASP A 174 -17.72 42.05 6.54
N PHE A 175 -16.48 42.24 6.08
CA PHE A 175 -15.29 41.59 6.64
C PHE A 175 -15.11 41.88 8.14
N GLU A 176 -15.24 43.14 8.57
CA GLU A 176 -15.08 43.51 9.99
C GLU A 176 -16.20 42.93 10.88
N SER A 177 -17.39 42.62 10.32
CA SER A 177 -18.44 41.86 11.03
C SER A 177 -18.02 40.41 11.25
N ILE A 178 -17.50 39.76 10.20
CA ILE A 178 -17.03 38.37 10.25
C ILE A 178 -15.84 38.25 11.21
N PHE A 179 -14.86 39.15 11.12
CA PHE A 179 -13.72 39.23 12.05
C PHE A 179 -14.14 39.39 13.52
N LYS A 180 -15.25 40.08 13.81
CA LYS A 180 -15.76 40.28 15.17
C LYS A 180 -16.68 39.17 15.69
N SER A 181 -17.41 38.48 14.82
CA SER A 181 -18.56 37.65 15.23
C SER A 181 -18.74 36.34 14.45
N GLY A 182 -17.93 36.09 13.43
CA GLY A 182 -18.08 34.96 12.52
C GLY A 182 -19.25 35.07 11.55
N LYS A 183 -19.92 36.23 11.52
CA LYS A 183 -21.21 36.42 10.86
C LYS A 183 -21.24 37.66 9.97
N THR A 184 -22.05 37.58 8.92
CA THR A 184 -22.35 38.73 8.05
C THR A 184 -23.06 39.84 8.84
N PRO A 185 -23.13 41.09 8.33
CA PRO A 185 -23.86 42.18 8.98
C PRO A 185 -25.34 41.88 9.25
N GLU A 186 -25.94 40.94 8.51
CA GLU A 186 -27.31 40.45 8.65
C GLU A 186 -27.47 39.35 9.72
N GLY A 187 -26.38 38.96 10.40
CA GLY A 187 -26.37 37.92 11.44
C GLY A 187 -26.35 36.48 10.91
N ARG A 188 -26.12 36.28 9.62
CA ARG A 188 -26.02 34.97 8.96
C ARG A 188 -24.62 34.38 9.12
N ASN A 189 -24.51 33.06 8.97
CA ASN A 189 -23.22 32.39 8.75
C ASN A 189 -22.57 32.89 7.45
N VAL A 190 -21.26 32.70 7.32
CA VAL A 190 -20.55 32.99 6.07
C VAL A 190 -20.77 31.84 5.10
N GLU A 191 -21.19 32.14 3.87
CA GLU A 191 -21.28 31.17 2.79
C GLU A 191 -20.03 31.29 1.90
N SER A 192 -19.31 30.17 1.72
CA SER A 192 -18.18 30.03 0.82
C SER A 192 -18.50 29.04 -0.29
N LYS A 193 -17.99 29.28 -1.51
CA LYS A 193 -18.13 28.33 -2.62
C LYS A 193 -17.39 27.01 -2.40
N SER A 194 -16.25 27.06 -1.71
CA SER A 194 -15.34 25.93 -1.55
C SER A 194 -15.57 25.12 -0.27
N MET A 195 -16.14 25.75 0.77
CA MET A 195 -16.36 25.16 2.10
C MET A 195 -17.82 25.20 2.59
N GLY A 196 -18.76 25.72 1.78
CA GLY A 196 -20.18 25.81 2.15
C GLY A 196 -20.46 26.83 3.26
N SER A 197 -21.43 26.54 4.14
CA SER A 197 -21.78 27.44 5.25
C SER A 197 -20.82 27.25 6.42
N LEU A 198 -19.91 28.21 6.61
CA LEU A 198 -18.94 28.20 7.69
C LEU A 198 -19.60 28.54 9.03
N GLU A 199 -19.34 27.72 10.04
CA GLU A 199 -19.70 28.04 11.42
C GLU A 199 -19.04 29.34 11.90
N PRO A 200 -19.70 30.15 12.75
CA PRO A 200 -19.16 31.44 13.18
C PRO A 200 -17.75 31.37 13.80
N GLU A 201 -17.45 30.37 14.62
CA GLU A 201 -16.13 30.25 15.26
C GLU A 201 -15.01 29.98 14.24
N VAL A 202 -15.31 29.18 13.21
CA VAL A 202 -14.41 28.90 12.10
C VAL A 202 -14.25 30.14 11.23
N ALA A 203 -15.36 30.73 10.77
CA ALA A 203 -15.37 31.93 9.93
C ALA A 203 -14.65 33.12 10.60
N GLN A 204 -14.86 33.34 11.90
CA GLN A 204 -14.19 34.40 12.65
C GLN A 204 -12.67 34.16 12.71
N SER A 205 -12.26 32.92 12.92
CA SER A 205 -10.86 32.58 13.15
C SER A 205 -10.06 32.50 11.86
N LEU A 206 -10.68 32.06 10.76
CA LEU A 206 -10.14 32.25 9.41
C LEU A 206 -10.02 33.74 9.05
N ALA A 207 -11.00 34.59 9.42
CA ALA A 207 -10.89 36.03 9.22
C ALA A 207 -9.79 36.69 10.07
N LYS A 208 -9.47 36.15 11.27
CA LYS A 208 -8.29 36.56 12.06
C LYS A 208 -6.99 36.16 11.34
N ALA A 209 -6.84 34.88 10.99
CA ALA A 209 -5.67 34.36 10.28
C ALA A 209 -5.39 35.16 8.98
N PHE A 210 -6.44 35.44 8.20
CA PHE A 210 -6.36 36.29 7.02
C PHE A 210 -5.88 37.72 7.32
N LYS A 211 -6.45 38.38 8.34
CA LYS A 211 -6.06 39.74 8.76
C LYS A 211 -4.62 39.81 9.29
N GLU A 212 -4.10 38.70 9.79
CA GLU A 212 -2.72 38.51 10.27
C GLU A 212 -1.76 38.03 9.14
N GLY A 213 -2.27 37.81 7.92
CA GLY A 213 -1.48 37.37 6.77
C GLY A 213 -1.13 35.87 6.75
N ILE A 214 -1.76 35.08 7.61
CA ILE A 214 -1.52 33.64 7.77
C ILE A 214 -2.31 32.87 6.69
N LYS A 215 -1.67 32.61 5.55
CA LYS A 215 -2.27 31.85 4.42
C LYS A 215 -1.88 30.37 4.33
N LEU A 216 -0.95 29.89 5.16
CA LEU A 216 -0.43 28.51 5.10
C LEU A 216 -1.16 27.59 6.07
N LEU A 217 -1.70 26.47 5.56
CA LEU A 217 -2.48 25.49 6.32
C LEU A 217 -1.85 25.05 7.65
N PRO A 218 -0.55 24.69 7.77
CA PRO A 218 0.02 24.27 9.05
C PRO A 218 -0.15 25.31 10.17
N LYS A 219 0.03 26.60 9.87
CA LYS A 219 -0.16 27.70 10.82
C LYS A 219 -1.63 28.00 11.12
N ILE A 220 -2.52 27.70 10.16
CA ILE A 220 -3.96 27.78 10.38
C ILE A 220 -4.39 26.65 11.32
N LEU A 221 -3.84 25.44 11.18
CA LEU A 221 -4.10 24.29 12.07
C LEU A 221 -3.50 24.45 13.47
N GLU A 222 -2.39 25.17 13.63
CA GLU A 222 -1.88 25.59 14.96
C GLU A 222 -2.91 26.44 15.72
N ALA A 223 -3.67 27.30 15.02
CA ALA A 223 -4.73 28.13 15.60
C ALA A 223 -6.11 27.45 15.62
N LEU A 224 -6.36 26.50 14.71
CA LEU A 224 -7.64 25.83 14.45
C LEU A 224 -7.44 24.31 14.26
N PRO A 225 -7.02 23.56 15.28
CA PRO A 225 -6.73 22.12 15.17
C PRO A 225 -7.99 21.27 14.87
N GLU A 226 -9.19 21.83 15.08
CA GLU A 226 -10.45 21.18 14.73
C GLU A 226 -10.88 21.39 13.27
N LEU A 227 -10.20 22.26 12.50
CA LEU A 227 -10.58 22.56 11.12
C LEU A 227 -10.56 21.30 10.25
N LEU A 228 -9.50 20.49 10.33
CA LEU A 228 -9.43 19.19 9.66
C LEU A 228 -10.62 18.30 10.05
N LYS A 229 -10.91 18.17 11.35
CA LYS A 229 -12.00 17.32 11.87
C LYS A 229 -13.38 17.71 11.34
N LYS A 230 -13.66 19.01 11.22
CA LYS A 230 -14.96 19.53 10.75
C LYS A 230 -15.22 19.28 9.26
N PHE A 231 -14.18 19.04 8.47
CA PHE A 231 -14.28 18.73 7.04
C PHE A 231 -13.74 17.32 6.70
N ASP A 232 -13.47 16.47 7.70
CA ASP A 232 -12.65 15.27 7.51
C ASP A 232 -13.29 14.26 6.55
N GLU A 233 -14.62 14.05 6.67
CA GLU A 233 -15.36 13.11 5.84
C GLU A 233 -15.38 13.56 4.35
N ASP A 234 -15.67 14.83 4.08
CA ASP A 234 -15.73 15.37 2.72
C ASP A 234 -14.34 15.49 2.09
N LEU A 235 -13.33 15.90 2.87
CA LEU A 235 -11.93 15.87 2.43
C LEU A 235 -11.48 14.44 2.13
N THR A 236 -11.88 13.44 2.93
CA THR A 236 -11.51 12.04 2.68
C THR A 236 -12.12 11.51 1.39
N LYS A 237 -13.40 11.80 1.12
CA LYS A 237 -14.06 11.42 -0.14
C LYS A 237 -13.36 12.06 -1.33
N GLU A 238 -13.22 13.39 -1.32
CA GLU A 238 -12.61 14.13 -2.43
C GLU A 238 -11.14 13.75 -2.65
N ALA A 239 -10.37 13.53 -1.58
CA ALA A 239 -9.00 13.04 -1.69
C ALA A 239 -8.93 11.62 -2.27
N THR A 240 -9.82 10.71 -1.85
CA THR A 240 -9.87 9.34 -2.38
C THR A 240 -10.20 9.36 -3.87
N GLU A 241 -11.23 10.11 -4.28
CA GLU A 241 -11.60 10.28 -5.69
C GLU A 241 -10.46 10.89 -6.53
N ARG A 242 -9.79 11.92 -6.01
CA ARG A 242 -8.63 12.55 -6.69
C ARG A 242 -7.42 11.61 -6.77
N VAL A 243 -7.14 10.82 -5.74
CA VAL A 243 -6.02 9.86 -5.72
C VAL A 243 -6.30 8.70 -6.67
N ASP A 244 -7.48 8.07 -6.60
CA ASP A 244 -7.83 6.96 -7.49
C ASP A 244 -7.87 7.39 -8.96
N LYS A 245 -8.38 8.60 -9.25
CA LYS A 245 -8.34 9.16 -10.60
C LYS A 245 -6.92 9.42 -11.11
N LYS A 246 -5.98 9.86 -10.26
CA LYS A 246 -4.56 10.04 -10.65
C LYS A 246 -3.90 8.70 -10.94
N LEU A 247 -4.07 7.71 -10.05
CA LEU A 247 -3.50 6.37 -10.21
C LEU A 247 -4.01 5.68 -11.48
N GLU A 248 -5.28 5.88 -11.82
CA GLU A 248 -5.87 5.39 -13.07
C GLU A 248 -5.33 6.15 -14.30
N GLU A 249 -5.24 7.48 -14.26
CA GLU A 249 -4.61 8.27 -15.33
C GLU A 249 -3.13 7.95 -15.54
N GLU A 250 -2.39 7.55 -14.49
CA GLU A 250 -0.98 7.18 -14.55
C GLU A 250 -0.79 5.78 -15.15
N LYS A 251 -1.63 4.81 -14.76
CA LYS A 251 -1.70 3.49 -15.41
C LYS A 251 -2.01 3.61 -16.91
N GLN A 252 -2.98 4.44 -17.29
CA GLN A 252 -3.34 4.63 -18.69
C GLN A 252 -2.22 5.28 -19.51
N LYS A 253 -1.44 6.21 -18.92
CA LYS A 253 -0.25 6.78 -19.58
C LYS A 253 0.85 5.74 -19.78
N LEU A 254 1.15 4.93 -18.76
CA LEU A 254 2.10 3.81 -18.85
C LEU A 254 1.68 2.79 -19.93
N GLU A 255 0.39 2.45 -20.01
CA GLU A 255 -0.13 1.56 -21.05
C GLU A 255 -0.05 2.18 -22.46
N GLU A 256 -0.27 3.50 -22.60
CA GLU A 256 -0.13 4.21 -23.87
C GLU A 256 1.33 4.38 -24.31
N GLU A 257 2.27 4.54 -23.37
CA GLU A 257 3.72 4.60 -23.65
C GLU A 257 4.28 3.22 -24.02
N GLN A 258 3.92 2.15 -23.29
CA GLN A 258 4.29 0.78 -23.66
C GLN A 258 3.75 0.40 -25.06
N LYS A 259 2.52 0.79 -25.40
CA LYS A 259 1.95 0.59 -26.75
C LYS A 259 2.60 1.45 -27.85
N LYS A 260 3.37 2.48 -27.49
CA LYS A 260 4.20 3.25 -28.44
C LYS A 260 5.58 2.63 -28.62
N GLU A 261 6.16 2.02 -27.57
CA GLU A 261 7.44 1.28 -27.67
C GLU A 261 7.29 -0.11 -28.30
N GLU A 262 6.18 -0.84 -28.07
CA GLU A 262 5.92 -2.13 -28.75
C GLU A 262 5.63 -1.99 -30.25
N LYS A 263 5.36 -0.77 -30.73
CA LYS A 263 5.17 -0.54 -32.17
C LYS A 263 6.55 -0.42 -32.82
N PRO A 264 6.97 -1.37 -33.69
CA PRO A 264 8.28 -1.29 -34.32
C PRO A 264 8.38 -0.02 -35.16
N GLU A 265 9.55 0.62 -35.13
CA GLU A 265 9.84 1.80 -35.96
C GLU A 265 9.69 1.39 -37.44
N GLU A 266 8.57 1.79 -38.07
CA GLU A 266 8.37 1.51 -39.50
C GLU A 266 9.53 2.16 -40.28
N PRO A 267 10.24 1.40 -41.15
CA PRO A 267 11.47 1.88 -41.74
C PRO A 267 11.18 3.11 -42.60
N LYS A 268 11.87 4.21 -42.28
CA LYS A 268 11.82 5.45 -43.08
C LYS A 268 12.01 5.09 -44.56
N PRO A 269 11.06 5.41 -45.46
CA PRO A 269 11.20 5.06 -46.86
C PRO A 269 12.43 5.77 -47.44
N GLU A 270 13.23 5.02 -48.20
CA GLU A 270 14.39 5.56 -48.90
C GLU A 270 13.97 6.55 -50.00
N GLU A 271 13.86 7.84 -49.68
CA GLU A 271 13.87 8.87 -50.72
C GLU A 271 15.25 8.91 -51.37
N LYS A 272 15.32 8.29 -52.56
CA LYS A 272 16.52 8.24 -53.40
C LYS A 272 16.95 9.65 -53.80
N PRO A 273 18.26 9.92 -53.93
CA PRO A 273 18.77 11.28 -54.10
C PRO A 273 18.26 11.94 -55.39
N GLY A 274 17.38 12.92 -55.23
CA GLY A 274 16.96 13.84 -56.29
C GLY A 274 18.13 14.76 -56.69
N VAL A 275 18.28 14.97 -57.99
CA VAL A 275 19.36 15.77 -58.60
C VAL A 275 19.31 17.22 -58.10
N PRO A 276 20.45 17.84 -57.73
CA PRO A 276 20.48 19.25 -57.39
C PRO A 276 20.42 20.14 -58.64
N GLU A 277 19.28 20.80 -58.88
CA GLU A 277 19.23 21.93 -59.81
C GLU A 277 19.92 23.15 -59.18
N GLY A 278 21.13 23.46 -59.67
CA GLY A 278 21.92 24.59 -59.18
C GLY A 278 21.67 25.87 -59.99
N GLU A 279 21.04 26.87 -59.37
CA GLU A 279 21.13 28.25 -59.87
C GLU A 279 22.52 28.83 -59.55
N ILE A 280 23.32 29.08 -60.59
CA ILE A 280 24.62 29.76 -60.49
C ILE A 280 24.50 31.10 -61.23
N PRO A 281 24.81 32.24 -60.60
CA PRO A 281 24.72 33.55 -61.26
C PRO A 281 25.75 33.71 -62.39
N PRO A 282 25.46 34.52 -63.43
CA PRO A 282 26.30 34.64 -64.62
C PRO A 282 27.65 35.31 -64.31
N GLY A 283 28.75 34.73 -64.82
CA GLY A 283 30.12 35.13 -64.48
C GLY A 283 30.85 35.99 -65.53
N GLU A 284 31.88 36.72 -65.09
CA GLU A 284 32.79 37.47 -65.95
C GLU A 284 33.98 36.63 -66.43
N ILE A 285 33.89 36.20 -67.70
CA ILE A 285 34.95 36.02 -68.71
C ILE A 285 36.43 35.96 -68.21
N LYS A 286 37.09 34.80 -68.41
CA LYS A 286 38.41 34.71 -69.09
C LYS A 286 38.77 33.29 -69.56
N PRO A 287 39.25 33.10 -70.80
CA PRO A 287 39.61 31.78 -71.33
C PRO A 287 41.12 31.45 -71.24
N GLY A 288 41.44 30.15 -71.14
CA GLY A 288 42.79 29.58 -71.26
C GLY A 288 42.73 28.06 -71.50
N PRO A 289 43.64 27.42 -72.28
CA PRO A 289 43.34 26.11 -72.88
C PRO A 289 43.99 24.86 -72.24
N ASN A 290 43.23 23.76 -72.31
CA ASN A 290 43.57 22.36 -72.67
C ASN A 290 44.93 22.06 -73.36
N PRO A 291 45.38 20.77 -73.51
CA PRO A 291 44.82 19.46 -73.04
C PRO A 291 45.91 18.45 -72.53
N ILE A 292 45.63 17.12 -72.59
CA ILE A 292 46.60 15.96 -72.62
C ILE A 292 47.19 15.58 -71.23
N GLU A 293 47.36 14.33 -70.77
CA GLU A 293 47.05 12.93 -71.19
C GLU A 293 46.72 12.10 -69.89
N GLY A 294 46.64 10.76 -69.77
CA GLY A 294 46.83 9.59 -70.67
C GLY A 294 46.93 8.26 -69.88
N GLY A 295 46.44 7.13 -70.43
CA GLY A 295 46.49 5.78 -69.80
C GLY A 295 45.42 5.54 -68.70
N ASN A 296 44.91 4.33 -68.38
CA ASN A 296 45.24 2.92 -68.71
C ASN A 296 46.70 2.51 -68.40
N ILE A 297 47.01 1.33 -67.84
CA ILE A 297 46.46 -0.02 -68.09
C ILE A 297 46.21 -0.83 -66.78
N GLU A 298 45.54 -1.97 -66.92
CA GLU A 298 45.05 -2.96 -65.95
C GLU A 298 46.12 -3.78 -65.14
N THR A 299 45.78 -4.14 -63.89
CA THR A 299 46.05 -5.45 -63.20
C THR A 299 47.51 -5.91 -62.93
N PRO A 300 47.74 -7.04 -62.21
CA PRO A 300 46.89 -7.82 -61.27
C PRO A 300 47.52 -7.99 -59.86
N ASN A 301 46.83 -8.75 -58.99
CA ASN A 301 47.25 -9.16 -57.64
C ASN A 301 48.62 -9.87 -57.55
N ALA A 302 49.23 -9.74 -56.37
CA ALA A 302 49.89 -10.84 -55.66
C ALA A 302 49.41 -10.83 -54.20
#